data_AF-T0JX14-F1
#
_entry.id   AF-T0JX14-F1
#
_cell.length_a   1.000
_cell.length_b   1.000
_cell.length_c   1.000
_cell.angle_alpha   90.00
_cell.angle_beta   90.00
_cell.angle_gamma   90.00
#
_symmetry.space_group_name_H-M   'P 1'
#
loop_
_entity.id
_entity.type
_entity.pdbx_description
1 polymer ?
#
loop_
_entity_poly.entity_id
_entity_poly.type
_entity_poly.pdbx_seq_one_letter_code
_entity_poly.pdbx_strand_id
1 'polypeptide(L)'
;MKDPIRIDRVLTAEPRPPTWEDEESLQYCRAFLTEIFRWRSAIALGGLPHAPIQDDVYNGMLIPAGTTIIDNLWAIHRNPRGYPNPDEVRPERFLDEAERRPNPSKRGIFIFGWGRRVCSGQPLAEQSVWFTIVELLWAFRMRSADEQGNDKKVGIFAFNNSPAPRPLPLNVEFTPRSEKIEEITRQEASRAELELRKYDVASKVTLDNNYVANQCRQSA
;
A
#
# COMPACT_ATOMS: atom_id res chain seq x y z
N MET A 1 19.01 4.27 18.65
CA MET A 1 18.12 3.88 17.55
C MET A 1 16.86 3.32 18.19
N LYS A 2 15.80 4.15 18.29
CA LYS A 2 14.57 3.79 19.01
C LYS A 2 13.89 2.69 18.21
N ASP A 3 13.78 1.51 18.80
CA ASP A 3 13.13 0.33 18.25
C ASP A 3 11.72 0.72 17.77
N PRO A 4 11.46 0.78 16.46
CA PRO A 4 10.16 1.21 15.96
C PRO A 4 9.13 0.24 16.52
N ILE A 5 8.05 0.77 17.09
CA ILE A 5 6.98 -0.01 17.70
C ILE A 5 6.50 -1.04 16.67
N ARG A 6 7.03 -2.26 16.78
CA ARG A 6 6.67 -3.39 15.95
C ARG A 6 5.23 -3.71 16.27
N ILE A 7 4.45 -4.12 15.28
CA ILE A 7 3.09 -4.63 15.49
C ILE A 7 3.04 -5.69 16.62
N ASP A 8 4.16 -6.42 16.78
CA ASP A 8 4.49 -7.39 17.83
C ASP A 8 4.40 -6.84 19.27
N ARG A 9 4.50 -5.53 19.47
CA ARG A 9 4.41 -4.90 20.80
C ARG A 9 3.02 -4.38 21.13
N VAL A 10 2.22 -4.10 20.11
CA VAL A 10 0.91 -3.43 20.28
C VAL A 10 -0.23 -4.43 20.23
N LEU A 11 -0.20 -5.38 19.28
CA LEU A 11 -1.39 -6.18 18.94
C LEU A 11 -1.23 -7.69 19.11
N THR A 12 -0.05 -8.17 19.52
CA THR A 12 0.17 -9.62 19.70
C THR A 12 0.22 -10.08 21.15
N ALA A 13 0.22 -9.17 22.12
CA ALA A 13 0.18 -9.52 23.55
C ALA A 13 -1.21 -10.02 23.98
N GLU A 14 -2.26 -9.35 23.51
CA GLU A 14 -3.66 -9.79 23.60
C GLU A 14 -4.21 -9.86 22.17
N PRO A 15 -4.20 -11.06 21.54
CA PRO A 15 -4.57 -11.18 20.14
C PRO A 15 -6.02 -10.75 19.87
N ARG A 16 -6.17 -9.65 19.14
CA ARG A 16 -7.43 -9.19 18.55
C ARG A 16 -7.16 -8.56 17.18
N PRO A 17 -8.16 -8.51 16.27
CA PRO A 17 -8.00 -7.79 15.01
C PRO A 17 -7.64 -6.31 15.24
N PRO A 18 -6.82 -5.71 14.35
CA PRO A 18 -6.57 -4.28 14.37
C PRO A 18 -7.85 -3.46 14.18
N THR A 19 -7.94 -2.29 14.82
CA THR A 19 -9.04 -1.33 14.66
C THR A 19 -8.50 0.07 14.41
N TRP A 20 -9.38 1.04 14.14
CA TRP A 20 -8.99 2.45 13.99
C TRP A 20 -8.41 3.05 15.27
N GLU A 21 -8.75 2.50 16.44
CA GLU A 21 -8.22 2.95 17.74
C GLU A 21 -6.72 2.68 17.87
N ASP A 22 -6.18 1.75 17.07
CA ASP A 22 -4.76 1.41 17.07
C ASP A 22 -3.92 2.40 16.25
N GLU A 23 -4.54 3.26 15.45
CA GLU A 23 -3.84 4.11 14.48
C GLU A 23 -2.76 4.98 15.14
N GLU A 24 -3.10 5.64 16.25
CA GLU A 24 -2.17 6.51 16.97
C GLU A 24 -0.96 5.75 17.54
N SER A 25 -1.15 4.47 17.86
CA SER A 25 -0.09 3.59 18.36
C SER A 25 0.75 2.95 17.24
N LEU A 26 0.26 2.99 16.00
CA LEU A 26 0.86 2.38 14.81
C LEU A 26 1.44 3.42 13.84
N GLN A 27 2.07 4.48 14.38
CA GLN A 27 2.69 5.55 13.56
C GLN A 27 3.72 5.03 12.57
N TYR A 28 4.46 3.96 12.91
CA TYR A 28 5.39 3.35 11.97
C TYR A 28 4.67 2.74 10.76
N CYS A 29 3.48 2.15 10.93
CA CYS A 29 2.67 1.66 9.81
C CYS A 29 2.16 2.81 8.93
N ARG A 30 1.81 3.97 9.52
CA ARG A 30 1.47 5.18 8.77
C ARG A 30 2.66 5.73 7.98
N ALA A 31 3.84 5.76 8.58
CA ALA A 31 5.08 6.15 7.92
C ALA A 31 5.45 5.17 6.79
N PHE A 32 5.28 3.87 7.01
CA PHE A 32 5.52 2.82 6.03
C PHE A 32 4.57 2.93 4.83
N LEU A 33 3.28 3.18 5.06
CA LEU A 33 2.32 3.48 4.00
C LEU A 33 2.79 4.65 3.12
N THR A 34 3.18 5.75 3.76
CA THR A 34 3.65 6.97 3.09
C THR A 34 4.90 6.68 2.26
N GLU A 35 5.83 5.89 2.82
CA GLU A 35 7.05 5.49 2.13
C GLU A 35 6.80 4.54 0.96
N ILE A 36 5.86 3.59 1.06
CA ILE A 36 5.49 2.71 -0.05
C ILE A 36 4.89 3.52 -1.20
N PHE A 37 4.01 4.47 -0.90
CA PHE A 37 3.44 5.37 -1.90
C PHE A 37 4.50 6.24 -2.59
N ARG A 38 5.47 6.78 -1.84
CA ARG A 38 6.61 7.50 -2.40
C ARG A 38 7.47 6.57 -3.28
N TRP A 39 7.88 5.44 -2.73
CA TRP A 39 8.83 4.52 -3.34
C TRP A 39 8.27 3.91 -4.63
N ARG A 40 7.00 3.51 -4.65
CA ARG A 40 6.31 2.95 -5.81
C ARG A 40 4.93 3.59 -5.95
N SER A 41 4.91 4.72 -6.63
CA SER A 41 3.66 5.44 -6.93
C SER A 41 2.78 4.63 -7.86
N ALA A 42 1.47 4.58 -7.56
CA ALA A 42 0.50 3.82 -8.33
C ALA A 42 0.40 4.29 -9.79
N ILE A 43 0.66 5.57 -10.05
CA ILE A 43 0.75 6.16 -11.38
C ILE A 43 2.07 6.93 -11.46
N ALA A 44 3.02 6.44 -12.27
CA ALA A 44 4.37 6.99 -12.32
C ALA A 44 4.42 8.42 -12.92
N LEU A 45 3.47 8.72 -13.81
CA LEU A 45 3.33 10.02 -14.49
C LEU A 45 2.19 10.86 -13.89
N GLY A 46 1.96 10.73 -12.58
CA GLY A 46 1.22 11.74 -11.82
C GLY A 46 -0.30 11.82 -12.02
N GLY A 47 -0.84 11.06 -12.97
CA GLY A 47 -2.28 10.92 -13.19
C GLY A 47 -2.65 11.15 -14.64
N LEU A 48 -3.80 11.79 -14.84
CA LEU A 48 -4.24 12.20 -16.17
C LEU A 48 -3.50 13.48 -16.58
N PRO A 49 -3.09 13.62 -17.86
CA PRO A 49 -2.48 14.85 -18.34
C PRO A 49 -3.38 16.07 -18.11
N HIS A 50 -2.75 17.20 -17.80
CA HIS A 50 -3.39 18.50 -17.59
C HIS A 50 -3.18 19.41 -18.81
N ALA A 51 -3.94 20.49 -18.90
CA ALA A 51 -3.69 21.59 -19.82
C ALA A 51 -4.18 22.92 -19.24
N PRO A 52 -3.48 24.04 -19.46
CA PRO A 52 -3.95 25.35 -19.05
C PRO A 52 -5.07 25.83 -19.98
N ILE A 53 -6.05 26.55 -19.43
CA ILE A 53 -7.20 27.08 -20.21
C ILE A 53 -6.91 28.40 -20.91
N GLN A 54 -5.77 29.02 -20.57
CA GLN A 54 -5.26 30.26 -21.12
C GLN A 54 -3.72 30.20 -21.05
N ASP A 55 -3.05 31.08 -21.77
CA ASP A 55 -1.59 31.19 -21.70
C ASP A 55 -1.14 31.47 -20.26
N ASP A 56 -0.03 30.84 -19.86
CA ASP A 56 0.59 31.02 -18.54
C ASP A 56 2.11 31.19 -18.70
N VAL A 57 2.77 31.81 -17.72
CA VAL A 57 4.22 31.98 -17.71
C VAL A 57 4.79 31.36 -16.45
N TYR A 58 5.60 30.31 -16.61
CA TYR A 58 6.27 29.64 -15.51
C TYR A 58 7.79 29.69 -15.68
N ASN A 59 8.51 30.20 -14.67
CA ASN A 59 9.96 30.40 -14.70
C ASN A 59 10.46 31.13 -15.96
N GLY A 60 9.70 32.13 -16.42
CA GLY A 60 10.02 32.92 -17.63
C GLY A 60 9.70 32.22 -18.95
N MET A 61 9.12 31.02 -18.93
CA MET A 61 8.71 30.28 -20.13
C MET A 61 7.20 30.41 -20.34
N LEU A 62 6.80 30.78 -21.56
CA LEU A 62 5.41 30.75 -21.98
C LEU A 62 4.92 29.31 -22.13
N ILE A 63 3.81 29.00 -21.50
CA ILE A 63 3.04 27.77 -21.65
C ILE A 63 1.71 28.15 -22.31
N PRO A 64 1.55 27.93 -23.63
CA PRO A 64 0.32 28.27 -24.32
C PRO A 64 -0.91 27.52 -23.80
N ALA A 65 -2.08 28.14 -23.92
CA ALA A 65 -3.37 27.50 -23.69
C ALA A 65 -3.47 26.16 -24.44
N GLY A 66 -4.00 25.12 -23.77
CA GLY A 66 -4.16 23.79 -24.36
C GLY A 66 -2.89 22.93 -24.41
N THR A 67 -1.73 23.45 -23.98
CA THR A 67 -0.50 22.66 -23.89
C THR A 67 -0.66 21.49 -22.92
N THR A 68 -0.37 20.27 -23.36
CA THR A 68 -0.38 19.08 -22.50
C THR A 68 0.75 19.15 -21.47
N ILE A 69 0.40 19.04 -20.19
CA ILE A 69 1.32 18.99 -19.06
C ILE A 69 1.18 17.63 -18.39
N ILE A 70 2.30 16.96 -18.19
CA ILE A 70 2.39 15.68 -17.47
C ILE A 70 3.37 15.87 -16.31
N ASP A 71 2.95 15.51 -15.10
CA ASP A 71 3.81 15.56 -13.92
C ASP A 71 4.54 14.22 -13.73
N ASN A 72 5.87 14.26 -13.81
CA ASN A 72 6.69 13.07 -13.63
C ASN A 72 6.88 12.76 -12.14
N LEU A 73 5.85 12.18 -11.53
CA LEU A 73 5.82 11.84 -10.11
C LEU A 73 6.96 10.88 -9.72
N TRP A 74 7.30 9.92 -10.59
CA TRP A 74 8.43 9.02 -10.41
C TRP A 74 9.75 9.78 -10.23
N ALA A 75 10.03 10.76 -11.10
CA ALA A 75 11.23 11.59 -10.99
C ALA A 75 11.21 12.47 -9.74
N ILE A 76 10.05 13.02 -9.36
CA ILE A 76 9.89 13.84 -8.15
C ILE A 76 10.22 13.01 -6.89
N HIS A 77 9.61 11.83 -6.74
CA HIS A 77 9.84 10.95 -5.59
C HIS A 77 11.24 10.34 -5.50
N ARG A 78 12.00 10.44 -6.60
CA ARG A 78 13.38 9.95 -6.70
C ARG A 78 14.43 11.04 -6.75
N ASN A 79 14.03 12.30 -6.64
CA ASN A 79 14.98 13.40 -6.63
C ASN A 79 15.79 13.35 -5.31
N PRO A 80 17.12 13.15 -5.35
CA PRO A 80 17.93 13.03 -4.14
C PRO A 80 17.94 14.30 -3.27
N ARG A 81 17.58 15.46 -3.84
CA ARG A 81 17.41 16.71 -3.08
C ARG A 81 16.24 16.64 -2.10
N GLY A 82 15.16 15.95 -2.48
CA GLY A 82 14.00 15.73 -1.62
C GLY A 82 14.15 14.46 -0.80
N TYR A 83 14.57 13.37 -1.46
CA TYR A 83 14.62 12.01 -0.90
C TYR A 83 16.01 11.38 -1.11
N PRO A 84 16.95 11.57 -0.17
CA PRO A 84 18.22 10.86 -0.17
C PRO A 84 18.01 9.35 -0.14
N ASN A 85 18.83 8.62 -0.89
CA ASN A 85 18.70 7.18 -1.14
C ASN A 85 17.27 6.78 -1.56
N PRO A 86 16.79 7.27 -2.71
CA PRO A 86 15.38 7.15 -3.08
C PRO A 86 14.90 5.70 -3.32
N ASP A 87 15.83 4.79 -3.58
CA ASP A 87 15.58 3.35 -3.76
C ASP A 87 15.46 2.58 -2.44
N GLU A 88 15.92 3.14 -1.33
CA GLU A 88 15.74 2.56 -0.01
C GLU A 88 14.32 2.84 0.49
N VAL A 89 13.65 1.79 0.98
CA VAL A 89 12.38 1.91 1.72
C VAL A 89 12.73 2.23 3.16
N ARG A 90 12.63 3.51 3.53
CA ARG A 90 12.99 4.03 4.86
C ARG A 90 11.84 4.83 5.47
N PRO A 91 10.86 4.19 6.15
CA PRO A 91 9.72 4.85 6.78
C PRO A 91 10.10 5.98 7.74
N GLU A 92 11.25 5.88 8.39
CA GLU A 92 11.77 6.82 9.39
C GLU A 92 11.82 8.27 8.88
N ARG A 93 11.93 8.47 7.57
CA ARG A 93 11.91 9.82 6.95
C ARG A 93 10.59 10.58 7.13
N PHE A 94 9.51 9.87 7.48
CA PHE A 94 8.20 10.44 7.78
C PHE A 94 7.88 10.48 9.27
N LEU A 95 8.82 10.03 10.12
CA LEU A 95 8.73 10.10 11.57
C LEU A 95 9.64 11.19 12.15
N ASP A 96 10.77 11.44 11.50
CA ASP A 96 11.71 12.49 11.90
C ASP A 96 11.29 13.86 11.35
N GLU A 97 10.95 14.79 12.24
CA GLU A 97 10.60 16.16 11.88
C GLU A 97 11.75 16.88 11.14
N ALA A 98 13.00 16.51 11.41
CA ALA A 98 14.17 17.06 10.69
C ALA A 98 14.23 16.61 9.22
N GLU A 99 13.66 15.44 8.91
CA GLU A 99 13.54 14.94 7.54
C GLU A 99 12.25 15.39 6.84
N ARG A 100 11.36 16.09 7.53
CA ARG A 100 10.12 16.60 6.95
C ARG A 100 10.42 17.49 5.74
N ARG A 101 9.61 17.33 4.70
CA ARG A 101 9.71 18.10 3.45
C ARG A 101 8.41 18.83 3.18
N PRO A 102 8.46 19.99 2.49
CA PRO A 102 7.26 20.63 1.98
C PRO A 102 6.47 19.64 1.13
N ASN A 103 5.17 19.58 1.38
CA ASN A 103 4.27 18.68 0.67
C ASN A 103 3.14 19.49 0.04
N PRO A 104 2.88 19.35 -1.27
CA PRO A 104 1.80 20.07 -1.92
C PRO A 104 0.42 19.55 -1.48
N SER A 105 0.34 18.34 -0.93
CA SER A 105 -0.85 17.76 -0.35
C SER A 105 -0.93 18.09 1.14
N LYS A 106 -2.09 18.60 1.58
CA LYS A 106 -2.39 18.83 3.00
C LYS A 106 -2.40 17.54 3.82
N ARG A 107 -2.57 16.37 3.18
CA ARG A 107 -2.59 15.04 3.82
C ARG A 107 -1.20 14.41 3.93
N GLY A 108 -0.15 15.06 3.44
CA GLY A 108 1.22 14.51 3.50
C GLY A 108 1.52 13.41 2.49
N ILE A 109 0.54 12.99 1.68
CA ILE A 109 0.69 12.04 0.58
C ILE A 109 0.20 12.72 -0.70
N PHE A 110 1.09 12.87 -1.69
CA PHE A 110 0.80 13.56 -2.95
C PHE A 110 0.83 12.64 -4.19
N ILE A 111 0.89 11.31 -4.00
CA ILE A 111 0.66 10.37 -5.11
C ILE A 111 -0.74 10.48 -5.72
N PHE A 112 -1.66 11.07 -4.97
CA PHE A 112 -3.04 11.33 -5.35
C PHE A 112 -3.21 12.69 -6.05
N GLY A 113 -2.10 13.36 -6.40
CA GLY A 113 -2.11 14.70 -6.95
C GLY A 113 -2.34 15.77 -5.87
N TRP A 114 -2.58 17.00 -6.33
CA TRP A 114 -2.84 18.17 -5.49
C TRP A 114 -3.69 19.20 -6.24
N GLY A 115 -4.19 20.20 -5.51
CA GLY A 115 -5.01 21.27 -6.08
C GLY A 115 -6.37 20.77 -6.61
N ARG A 116 -6.88 21.41 -7.67
CA ARG A 116 -8.25 21.21 -8.19
C ARG A 116 -8.53 19.81 -8.76
N ARG A 117 -7.50 19.02 -9.05
CA ARG A 117 -7.61 17.69 -9.65
C ARG A 117 -7.08 16.57 -8.74
N VAL A 118 -6.95 16.85 -7.44
CA VAL A 118 -6.62 15.82 -6.45
C VAL A 118 -7.63 14.67 -6.51
N CYS A 119 -7.15 13.44 -6.37
CA CYS A 119 -7.97 12.24 -6.44
C CYS A 119 -9.06 12.27 -5.36
N SER A 120 -10.32 12.24 -5.78
CA SER A 120 -11.47 12.17 -4.86
C SER A 120 -11.50 10.88 -4.03
N GLY A 121 -10.88 9.81 -4.54
CA GLY A 121 -10.76 8.52 -3.85
C GLY A 121 -9.63 8.41 -2.84
N GLN A 122 -8.82 9.47 -2.65
CA GLN A 122 -7.66 9.45 -1.74
C GLN A 122 -8.00 8.97 -0.32
N PRO A 123 -9.08 9.45 0.35
CA PRO A 123 -9.38 8.99 1.71
C PRO A 123 -9.65 7.49 1.78
N LEU A 124 -10.37 6.94 0.80
CA LEU A 124 -10.68 5.51 0.76
C LEU A 124 -9.41 4.69 0.53
N ALA A 125 -8.60 5.07 -0.47
CA ALA A 125 -7.37 4.35 -0.79
C ALA A 125 -6.36 4.35 0.38
N GLU A 126 -6.15 5.48 1.03
CA GLU A 126 -5.26 5.56 2.20
C GLU A 126 -5.73 4.68 3.35
N GLN A 127 -7.04 4.67 3.62
CA GLN A 127 -7.63 3.88 4.70
C GLN A 127 -7.54 2.38 4.39
N SER A 128 -7.96 1.97 3.20
CA SER A 128 -7.95 0.57 2.79
C SER A 128 -6.53 0.00 2.76
N VAL A 129 -5.57 0.70 2.14
CA VAL A 129 -4.19 0.20 2.06
C VAL A 129 -3.54 0.14 3.44
N TRP A 130 -3.80 1.13 4.31
CA TRP A 130 -3.30 1.09 5.67
C TRP A 130 -3.84 -0.11 6.46
N PHE A 131 -5.16 -0.34 6.41
CA PHE A 131 -5.77 -1.48 7.08
C PHE A 131 -5.21 -2.80 6.56
N THR A 132 -5.12 -2.97 5.24
CA THR A 132 -4.53 -4.16 4.63
C THR A 132 -3.10 -4.40 5.11
N ILE A 133 -2.26 -3.35 5.20
CA ILE A 133 -0.89 -3.48 5.72
C ILE A 133 -0.92 -3.97 7.17
N VAL A 134 -1.71 -3.32 8.03
CA VAL A 134 -1.75 -3.63 9.47
C VAL A 134 -2.30 -5.04 9.72
N GLU A 135 -3.40 -5.41 9.05
CA GLU A 135 -4.01 -6.74 9.14
C GLU A 135 -3.06 -7.84 8.67
N LEU A 136 -2.39 -7.66 7.52
CA LEU A 136 -1.44 -8.65 7.01
C LEU A 136 -0.24 -8.81 7.95
N LEU A 137 0.29 -7.71 8.49
CA LEU A 137 1.40 -7.74 9.43
C LEU A 137 1.01 -8.36 10.78
N TRP A 138 -0.25 -8.18 11.20
CA TRP A 138 -0.79 -8.75 12.43
C TRP A 138 -1.06 -10.25 12.28
N ALA A 139 -1.65 -10.66 11.17
CA ALA A 139 -2.08 -12.04 10.94
C ALA A 139 -0.91 -12.98 10.57
N PHE A 140 0.01 -12.51 9.72
CA PHE A 140 0.96 -13.39 9.03
C PHE A 140 2.43 -13.00 9.23
N ARG A 141 3.29 -14.01 9.17
CA ARG A 141 4.68 -13.90 8.74
C ARG A 141 4.70 -14.14 7.24
N MET A 142 5.27 -13.20 6.50
CA MET A 142 5.31 -13.24 5.04
C MET A 142 6.75 -13.38 4.56
N ARG A 143 7.01 -14.32 3.66
CA ARG A 143 8.31 -14.44 2.98
C ARG A 143 8.13 -14.71 1.49
N SER A 144 9.06 -14.21 0.68
CA SER A 144 9.10 -14.59 -0.73
C SER A 144 9.80 -15.94 -0.88
N ALA A 145 9.19 -16.83 -1.65
CA ALA A 145 9.72 -18.14 -1.95
C ALA A 145 9.93 -18.35 -3.46
N ASP A 146 10.87 -19.21 -3.84
CA ASP A 146 10.94 -19.77 -5.20
C ASP A 146 9.94 -20.93 -5.39
N GLU A 147 9.96 -21.59 -6.54
CA GLU A 147 9.08 -22.73 -6.83
C GLU A 147 9.36 -23.95 -5.95
N GLN A 148 10.53 -23.99 -5.31
CA GLN A 148 10.96 -25.07 -4.42
C GLN A 148 10.76 -24.72 -2.93
N GLY A 149 10.23 -23.53 -2.62
CA GLY A 149 9.98 -23.08 -1.25
C GLY A 149 11.17 -22.42 -0.54
N ASN A 150 12.27 -22.14 -1.25
CA ASN A 150 13.44 -21.46 -0.69
C ASN A 150 13.29 -19.95 -0.75
N ASP A 151 13.94 -19.24 0.18
CA ASP A 151 13.92 -17.78 0.25
C ASP A 151 14.41 -17.14 -1.06
N LYS A 152 13.55 -16.33 -1.68
CA LYS A 152 13.84 -15.64 -2.94
C LYS A 152 13.97 -14.15 -2.72
N LYS A 153 15.14 -13.58 -3.06
CA LYS A 153 15.31 -12.12 -3.09
C LYS A 153 14.54 -11.54 -4.27
N VAL A 154 13.69 -10.55 -4.00
CA VAL A 154 12.93 -9.83 -5.02
C VAL A 154 13.70 -8.58 -5.42
N GLY A 155 13.98 -8.45 -6.72
CA GLY A 155 14.58 -7.24 -7.25
C GLY A 155 13.65 -6.05 -7.09
N ILE A 156 14.18 -4.90 -6.65
CA ILE A 156 13.36 -3.69 -6.44
C ILE A 156 12.67 -3.20 -7.72
N PHE A 157 13.17 -3.56 -8.90
CA PHE A 157 12.60 -3.23 -10.21
C PHE A 157 11.81 -4.38 -10.84
N ALA A 158 11.40 -5.39 -10.07
CA ALA A 158 10.54 -6.49 -10.54
C ALA A 158 9.09 -6.01 -10.75
N PHE A 159 8.90 -5.08 -11.68
CA PHE A 159 7.62 -4.48 -12.08
C PHE A 159 7.49 -4.54 -13.60
N ASN A 160 6.25 -4.50 -14.09
CA ASN A 160 6.02 -4.32 -15.52
C ASN A 160 6.27 -2.86 -15.97
N ASN A 161 6.53 -2.68 -17.26
CA ASN A 161 6.68 -1.35 -17.86
C ASN A 161 5.30 -0.81 -18.25
N SER A 162 4.59 -0.24 -17.28
CA SER A 162 3.25 0.36 -17.45
C SER A 162 3.19 1.73 -16.75
N PRO A 163 2.41 2.71 -17.26
CA PRO A 163 2.15 3.96 -16.56
C PRO A 163 1.58 3.75 -15.14
N ALA A 164 0.84 2.66 -14.94
CA ALA A 164 0.46 2.12 -13.65
C ALA A 164 1.24 0.82 -13.41
N PRO A 165 2.47 0.89 -12.85
CA PRO A 165 3.34 -0.27 -12.72
C PRO A 165 2.76 -1.26 -11.71
N ARG A 166 2.79 -2.55 -12.07
CA ARG A 166 2.38 -3.66 -11.21
C ARG A 166 3.58 -4.55 -10.93
N PRO A 167 3.70 -5.12 -9.72
CA PRO A 167 4.74 -6.09 -9.44
C PRO A 167 4.63 -7.27 -10.41
N LEU A 168 5.77 -7.81 -10.84
CA LEU A 168 5.81 -9.08 -11.56
C LEU A 168 5.31 -10.20 -10.64
N PRO A 169 4.79 -11.32 -11.20
CA PRO A 169 4.33 -12.45 -10.40
C PRO A 169 5.38 -12.88 -9.36
N LEU A 170 4.92 -13.03 -8.12
CA LEU A 170 5.75 -13.34 -6.96
C LEU A 170 5.05 -14.41 -6.12
N ASN A 171 5.77 -15.47 -5.79
CA ASN A 171 5.31 -16.43 -4.79
C ASN A 171 5.64 -15.89 -3.40
N VAL A 172 4.60 -15.80 -2.57
CA VAL A 172 4.70 -15.35 -1.18
C VAL A 172 4.05 -16.42 -0.30
N GLU A 173 4.79 -16.88 0.69
CA GLU A 173 4.28 -17.77 1.72
C GLU A 173 3.76 -16.93 2.88
N PHE A 174 2.53 -17.23 3.31
CA PHE A 174 1.87 -16.62 4.45
C PHE A 174 1.72 -17.65 5.55
N THR A 175 2.44 -17.48 6.66
CA THR A 175 2.34 -18.36 7.83
C THR A 175 1.64 -17.59 8.95
N PRO A 176 0.53 -18.09 9.53
CA PRO A 176 -0.09 -17.45 10.69
C PRO A 176 0.91 -17.25 11.82
N ARG A 177 0.80 -16.12 12.53
CA ARG A 177 1.75 -15.76 13.60
C ARG A 177 1.61 -16.60 14.87
N SER A 178 0.41 -17.09 15.14
CA SER A 178 0.10 -18.03 16.20
C SER A 178 -1.20 -18.78 15.88
N GLU A 179 -1.42 -19.92 16.53
CA GLU A 179 -2.68 -20.67 16.43
C GLU A 179 -3.88 -19.80 16.83
N LYS A 180 -3.71 -18.93 17.84
CA LYS A 180 -4.79 -18.04 18.29
C LYS A 180 -5.15 -16.98 17.24
N ILE A 181 -4.15 -16.39 16.59
CA ILE A 181 -4.36 -15.42 15.51
C ILE A 181 -5.00 -16.09 14.30
N GLU A 182 -4.60 -17.33 13.99
CA GLU A 182 -5.24 -18.12 12.94
C GLU A 182 -6.72 -18.36 13.22
N GLU A 183 -7.06 -18.79 14.45
CA GLU A 183 -8.44 -19.02 14.88
C GLU A 183 -9.29 -17.75 14.71
N ILE A 184 -8.81 -16.61 15.21
CA ILE A 184 -9.49 -15.31 15.09
C ILE A 184 -9.65 -14.94 13.61
N THR A 185 -8.60 -15.07 12.81
CA THR A 185 -8.64 -14.72 11.38
C THR A 185 -9.71 -15.54 10.63
N ARG A 186 -9.84 -16.83 10.95
CA ARG A 186 -10.88 -17.71 10.37
C ARG A 186 -12.29 -17.33 10.81
N GLN A 187 -12.45 -16.98 12.09
CA GLN A 187 -13.73 -16.51 12.63
C GLN A 187 -14.17 -15.19 11.97
N GLU A 188 -13.26 -14.22 11.85
CA GLU A 188 -13.53 -12.94 11.21
C GLU A 188 -13.86 -13.10 9.72
N ALA A 189 -13.13 -13.96 8.99
CA ALA A 189 -13.42 -14.26 7.60
C ALA A 189 -14.83 -14.87 7.43
N SER A 190 -15.19 -15.82 8.30
CA SER A 190 -16.51 -16.47 8.28
C SER A 190 -17.64 -15.47 8.58
N ARG A 191 -17.41 -14.55 9.54
CA ARG A 191 -18.35 -13.46 9.84
C ARG A 191 -18.51 -12.51 8.66
N ALA A 192 -17.40 -12.07 8.06
CA ALA A 192 -17.41 -11.17 6.92
C ALA A 192 -18.12 -11.79 5.71
N GLU A 193 -17.88 -13.06 5.40
CA GLU A 193 -18.62 -13.78 4.35
C GLU A 193 -20.13 -13.76 4.62
N LEU A 194 -20.57 -14.06 5.84
CA LEU A 194 -22.00 -14.04 6.20
C LEU A 194 -22.62 -12.65 6.05
N GLU A 195 -21.92 -11.60 6.47
CA GLU A 195 -22.40 -10.22 6.38
C GLU A 195 -22.45 -9.70 4.94
N LEU A 196 -21.46 -10.08 4.12
CA LEU A 196 -21.33 -9.64 2.74
C LEU A 196 -22.23 -10.41 1.76
N ARG A 197 -22.79 -11.57 2.15
CA ARG A 197 -23.75 -12.35 1.32
C ARG A 197 -24.90 -11.52 0.76
N LYS A 198 -25.36 -10.49 1.48
CA LYS A 198 -26.43 -9.60 0.99
C LYS A 198 -26.02 -8.75 -0.23
N TYR A 199 -24.72 -8.67 -0.49
CA TYR A 199 -24.10 -7.97 -1.61
C TYR A 199 -23.49 -8.93 -2.64
N ASP A 200 -23.72 -10.25 -2.53
CA ASP A 200 -23.36 -11.22 -3.56
C ASP A 200 -24.22 -11.00 -4.81
N VAL A 201 -23.89 -9.97 -5.58
CA VAL A 201 -24.43 -9.72 -6.91
C VAL A 201 -23.66 -10.59 -7.88
N ALA A 202 -23.85 -11.91 -7.79
CA ALA A 202 -23.38 -12.95 -8.73
C ALA A 202 -22.23 -12.51 -9.66
N SER A 203 -21.06 -12.15 -9.11
CA SER A 203 -19.86 -12.04 -9.94
C SER A 203 -19.40 -13.47 -10.19
N LYS A 204 -19.35 -13.91 -11.46
CA LYS A 204 -18.80 -15.21 -11.89
C LYS A 204 -17.28 -15.33 -11.66
N VAL A 205 -16.76 -14.71 -10.60
CA VAL A 205 -15.41 -14.87 -10.11
C VAL A 205 -15.57 -15.63 -8.80
N THR A 206 -15.71 -16.95 -8.91
CA THR A 206 -15.57 -17.87 -7.78
C THR A 206 -14.17 -17.67 -7.21
N LEU A 207 -14.08 -17.19 -5.97
CA LEU A 207 -12.93 -17.54 -5.14
C LEU A 207 -12.97 -19.06 -5.02
N ASP A 208 -11.96 -19.76 -5.54
CA ASP A 208 -11.93 -21.22 -5.49
C ASP A 208 -12.10 -21.66 -4.04
N ASN A 209 -13.23 -22.33 -3.77
CA ASN A 209 -13.60 -22.94 -2.48
C ASN A 209 -12.71 -24.16 -2.15
N ASN A 210 -11.40 -24.04 -2.32
CA ASN A 210 -10.43 -25.09 -2.03
C ASN A 210 -10.29 -25.37 -0.53
N TYR A 211 -10.86 -24.53 0.34
CA TYR A 211 -10.81 -24.74 1.79
C TYR A 211 -11.78 -25.82 2.28
N VAL A 212 -12.97 -25.95 1.66
CA VAL A 212 -13.98 -26.95 2.07
C VAL A 212 -13.82 -28.27 1.31
N ALA A 213 -13.33 -28.23 0.07
CA ALA A 213 -13.22 -29.42 -0.78
C ALA A 213 -12.18 -30.45 -0.29
N ASN A 214 -11.19 -30.03 0.51
CA ASN A 214 -10.11 -30.92 0.96
C ASN A 214 -10.40 -31.67 2.26
N GLN A 215 -11.45 -31.33 3.01
CA GLN A 215 -11.87 -32.13 4.19
C GLN A 215 -12.74 -33.34 3.82
N CYS A 216 -13.39 -33.33 2.65
CA CYS A 216 -14.22 -34.46 2.18
C CYS A 216 -13.45 -35.56 1.42
N ARG A 217 -12.13 -35.45 1.20
CA ARG A 217 -11.35 -36.45 0.44
C ARG A 217 -10.44 -37.34 1.29
N GLN A 218 -10.51 -37.24 2.62
CA GLN A 218 -9.72 -38.10 3.53
C GLN A 218 -10.54 -39.18 4.26
N SER A 219 -11.78 -39.42 3.84
CA SER A 219 -12.60 -40.54 4.32
C SER A 219 -13.26 -41.26 3.15
N ALA A 220 -12.48 -42.05 2.42
CA ALA A 220 -12.92 -43.14 1.55
C ALA A 220 -11.78 -44.14 1.40
#